data_AF-A0A7S3T0X1-F1
#
_entry.id   AF-A0A7S3T0X1-F1
#
_cell.length_a   1.000
_cell.length_b   1.000
_cell.length_c   1.000
_cell.angle_alpha   90.00
_cell.angle_beta   90.00
_cell.angle_gamma   90.00
#
_symmetry.space_group_name_H-M   'P 1'
#
loop_
_entity.id
_entity.type
_entity.pdbx_description
1 polymer ?
#
loop_
_entity_poly.entity_id
_entity_poly.type
_entity_poly.pdbx_seq_one_letter_code
_entity_poly.pdbx_strand_id
1 'polypeptide(L)'
;SAPPSSLPTMFMMGSLGGDDDDAQLGGLNPWASLMQDSLEDVVEGNTRKWEMLKMVADNCADHTVAEFAASSFPDSARLEAARKLISNHLAVLKDITNPSPSTQKELVRVPRSEGKYVDMFLLEVARRLLGKRPHVPDAAVLDKFIEEKMDPTNEKMRQAWQMAAQYLNGRTQSTPEQKKGRNPDMSYEAAMAFLSVCNEIGEPEQKWFALRGMINAGGLDAPTTTYGVAAQQPKEARMEAAKRLVNNHYNVLIDITNPAPETQHELQRIPVQYRPMVDAFLREMCRRLHGRRPGPEAYALFRMVEEPLEQGNQEQLAVWGAAATYLTGRIQSVPDQKPGRNPDMSLAAATAFVQVAQEIGMGRPIEVEEPPSQWDLSATVAAPTKSKGGGSGKDKDGCVIC
;
A
#
# COMPACT_ATOMS: atom_id res chain seq x y z
N SER A 1 -56.47 6.81 -42.92
CA SER A 1 -57.15 7.07 -44.20
C SER A 1 -56.51 8.29 -44.84
N ALA A 2 -55.60 8.09 -45.80
CA ALA A 2 -55.36 9.09 -46.85
C ALA A 2 -56.54 8.98 -47.85
N PRO A 3 -56.87 9.96 -48.74
CA PRO A 3 -55.94 10.64 -49.67
C PRO A 3 -56.45 12.07 -50.09
N PRO A 4 -56.15 12.65 -51.29
CA PRO A 4 -54.86 12.90 -51.95
C PRO A 4 -54.69 14.31 -52.59
N SER A 5 -53.44 14.58 -53.02
CA SER A 5 -52.98 15.17 -54.30
C SER A 5 -53.56 16.48 -54.84
N SER A 6 -52.66 17.42 -55.19
CA SER A 6 -52.45 17.85 -56.59
C SER A 6 -51.32 18.90 -56.72
N LEU A 7 -50.27 18.55 -57.46
CA LEU A 7 -49.48 19.46 -58.33
C LEU A 7 -50.30 19.70 -59.63
N PRO A 8 -50.04 20.66 -60.57
CA PRO A 8 -48.73 21.12 -61.10
C PRO A 8 -48.66 22.63 -61.50
N THR A 9 -47.54 23.22 -61.95
CA THR A 9 -47.19 23.50 -63.38
C THR A 9 -46.08 24.60 -63.33
N MET A 10 -44.83 24.41 -63.77
CA MET A 10 -44.21 24.39 -65.12
C MET A 10 -43.81 25.79 -65.68
N PHE A 11 -42.63 25.84 -66.36
CA PHE A 11 -42.00 26.89 -67.20
C PHE A 11 -41.20 28.01 -66.49
N MET A 12 -40.02 28.47 -66.95
CA MET A 12 -39.05 28.02 -67.97
C MET A 12 -37.74 28.84 -67.85
N MET A 13 -36.61 28.26 -68.28
CA MET A 13 -35.33 28.86 -68.74
C MET A 13 -34.59 29.85 -67.81
N GLY A 14 -33.29 29.79 -67.58
CA GLY A 14 -32.20 29.11 -68.28
C GLY A 14 -31.00 30.06 -68.24
N SER A 15 -29.94 29.70 -67.51
CA SER A 15 -28.64 30.36 -67.63
C SER A 15 -27.54 29.33 -67.45
N LEU A 16 -26.58 29.41 -68.36
CA LEU A 16 -25.52 28.46 -68.63
C LEU A 16 -24.33 28.65 -67.68
N GLY A 17 -23.75 27.52 -67.27
CA GLY A 17 -22.31 27.35 -67.23
C GLY A 17 -21.67 27.38 -65.83
N GLY A 18 -20.99 26.28 -65.49
CA GLY A 18 -19.86 26.29 -64.57
C GLY A 18 -19.97 25.32 -63.41
N ASP A 19 -19.30 24.18 -63.60
CA ASP A 19 -18.55 23.43 -62.59
C ASP A 19 -19.34 22.66 -61.52
N ASP A 20 -19.45 21.35 -61.80
CA ASP A 20 -19.77 20.29 -60.85
C ASP A 20 -18.65 20.12 -59.81
N ASP A 21 -19.06 19.59 -58.64
CA ASP A 21 -18.25 19.07 -57.52
C ASP A 21 -17.91 20.04 -56.37
N ASP A 22 -18.92 20.39 -55.57
CA ASP A 22 -18.71 20.71 -54.15
C ASP A 22 -19.83 20.13 -53.28
N ALA A 23 -19.69 18.85 -52.96
CA ALA A 23 -20.35 18.21 -51.85
C ALA A 23 -19.34 17.34 -51.11
N GLN A 24 -18.72 17.86 -50.05
CA GLN A 24 -18.63 17.13 -48.78
C GLN A 24 -18.09 17.98 -47.63
N LEU A 25 -18.90 17.98 -46.59
CA LEU A 25 -18.59 18.19 -45.19
C LEU A 25 -17.28 17.52 -44.77
N GLY A 26 -16.56 18.15 -43.84
CA GLY A 26 -15.71 17.41 -42.90
C GLY A 26 -14.20 17.63 -43.05
N GLY A 27 -13.75 18.88 -42.91
CA GLY A 27 -12.36 19.16 -42.52
C GLY A 27 -12.11 18.82 -41.05
N LEU A 28 -12.25 17.55 -40.68
CA LEU A 28 -11.71 17.04 -39.42
C LEU A 28 -10.22 16.79 -39.60
N ASN A 29 -9.44 17.43 -38.74
CA ASN A 29 -7.99 17.32 -38.64
C ASN A 29 -7.50 15.85 -38.74
N PRO A 30 -6.64 15.47 -39.71
CA PRO A 30 -6.13 14.11 -39.86
C PRO A 30 -5.27 13.61 -38.68
N TRP A 31 -4.89 14.50 -37.77
CA TRP A 31 -4.11 14.17 -36.57
C TRP A 31 -4.97 13.86 -35.34
N ALA A 32 -6.29 14.10 -35.39
CA ALA A 32 -7.19 13.79 -34.27
C ALA A 32 -7.45 12.28 -34.11
N SER A 33 -7.35 11.51 -35.21
CA SER A 33 -7.56 10.05 -35.19
C SER A 33 -6.34 9.24 -34.79
N LEU A 34 -5.15 9.85 -34.73
CA LEU A 34 -3.89 9.19 -34.33
C LEU A 34 -3.57 9.30 -32.84
N MET A 35 -4.45 9.90 -32.03
CA MET A 35 -4.32 9.96 -30.56
C MET A 35 -5.42 9.22 -29.79
N GLN A 36 -6.24 8.45 -30.50
CA GLN A 36 -7.26 7.59 -29.91
C GLN A 36 -6.77 6.12 -29.75
N ASP A 37 -5.68 5.74 -30.43
CA ASP A 37 -5.03 4.41 -30.40
C ASP A 37 -4.03 4.22 -29.24
N SER A 38 -4.47 4.33 -27.99
CA SER A 38 -3.55 3.96 -26.87
C SER A 38 -4.22 3.50 -25.59
N LEU A 39 -5.54 3.71 -25.42
CA LEU A 39 -6.23 3.26 -24.22
C LEU A 39 -7.15 2.06 -24.48
N GLU A 40 -7.73 1.96 -25.68
CA GLU A 40 -8.63 0.86 -26.06
C GLU A 40 -7.84 -0.47 -26.22
N ASP A 41 -6.65 -0.44 -26.83
CA ASP A 41 -5.74 -1.61 -26.90
C ASP A 41 -5.24 -2.09 -25.53
N VAL A 42 -5.12 -1.19 -24.55
CA VAL A 42 -4.75 -1.53 -23.17
C VAL A 42 -5.92 -2.21 -22.45
N VAL A 43 -7.14 -1.76 -22.73
CA VAL A 43 -8.38 -2.31 -22.17
C VAL A 43 -8.65 -3.72 -22.71
N GLU A 44 -8.34 -4.01 -23.97
CA GLU A 44 -8.51 -5.36 -24.55
C GLU A 44 -7.65 -6.43 -23.85
N GLY A 45 -6.45 -6.09 -23.36
CA GLY A 45 -5.55 -7.05 -22.72
C GLY A 45 -6.06 -7.61 -21.39
N ASN A 46 -6.75 -6.79 -20.60
CA ASN A 46 -7.15 -7.12 -19.22
C ASN A 46 -8.67 -7.30 -19.03
N THR A 47 -9.48 -7.09 -20.08
CA THR A 47 -10.95 -7.22 -20.02
C THR A 47 -11.40 -8.54 -19.39
N ARG A 48 -10.78 -9.67 -19.77
CA ARG A 48 -11.11 -10.99 -19.21
C ARG A 48 -10.86 -11.08 -17.70
N LYS A 49 -9.79 -10.45 -17.19
CA LYS A 49 -9.49 -10.46 -15.75
C LYS A 49 -10.55 -9.67 -14.96
N TRP A 50 -10.98 -8.53 -15.49
CA TRP A 50 -12.07 -7.74 -14.90
C TRP A 50 -13.41 -8.47 -14.90
N GLU A 51 -13.75 -9.16 -15.99
CA GLU A 51 -14.95 -10.01 -16.06
C GLU A 51 -14.91 -11.12 -15.01
N MET A 52 -13.76 -11.77 -14.85
CA MET A 52 -13.58 -12.79 -13.80
C MET A 52 -13.73 -12.19 -12.40
N LEU A 53 -13.08 -11.07 -12.10
CA LEU A 53 -13.24 -10.37 -10.81
C LEU A 53 -14.69 -10.02 -10.53
N LYS A 54 -15.43 -9.57 -11.56
CA LYS A 54 -16.87 -9.30 -11.45
C LYS A 54 -17.65 -10.57 -11.10
N MET A 55 -17.41 -11.67 -11.80
CA MET A 55 -18.02 -12.97 -11.48
C MET A 55 -17.71 -13.41 -10.04
N VAL A 56 -16.50 -13.16 -9.55
CA VAL A 56 -16.12 -13.46 -8.16
C VAL A 56 -16.89 -12.58 -7.17
N ALA A 57 -16.96 -11.27 -7.44
CA ALA A 57 -17.65 -10.32 -6.57
C ALA A 57 -19.17 -10.58 -6.48
N ASP A 58 -19.78 -11.04 -7.56
CA ASP A 58 -21.21 -11.38 -7.64
C ASP A 58 -21.52 -12.71 -6.92
N ASN A 59 -20.61 -13.68 -6.98
CA ASN A 59 -20.76 -15.01 -6.35
C ASN A 59 -20.16 -15.13 -4.95
N CYS A 60 -19.81 -14.01 -4.31
CA CYS A 60 -19.09 -13.96 -3.03
C CYS A 60 -19.99 -14.29 -1.81
N ALA A 61 -20.68 -15.44 -1.85
CA ALA A 61 -21.45 -15.97 -0.72
C ALA A 61 -20.59 -16.83 0.24
N ASP A 62 -19.37 -17.20 -0.17
CA ASP A 62 -18.45 -18.03 0.60
C ASP A 62 -17.43 -17.22 1.41
N HIS A 63 -16.99 -17.77 2.54
CA HIS A 63 -15.91 -17.21 3.36
C HIS A 63 -14.62 -17.04 2.53
N THR A 64 -14.19 -15.80 2.36
CA THR A 64 -12.92 -15.47 1.71
C THR A 64 -11.82 -15.31 2.77
N VAL A 65 -10.60 -15.69 2.43
CA VAL A 65 -9.44 -15.43 3.27
C VAL A 65 -8.78 -14.15 2.78
N ALA A 66 -8.97 -13.08 3.54
CA ALA A 66 -8.30 -11.80 3.32
C ALA A 66 -6.78 -11.96 3.42
N GLU A 67 -6.04 -11.23 2.58
CA GLU A 67 -4.58 -11.23 2.63
C GLU A 67 -4.04 -9.86 3.04
N PHE A 68 -2.92 -9.86 3.77
CA PHE A 68 -2.13 -8.65 4.06
C PHE A 68 -2.95 -7.48 4.63
N ALA A 69 -2.85 -6.26 4.07
CA ALA A 69 -3.60 -5.09 4.55
C ALA A 69 -5.11 -5.33 4.62
N ALA A 70 -5.66 -6.12 3.68
CA ALA A 70 -7.08 -6.41 3.65
C ALA A 70 -7.52 -7.21 4.90
N SER A 71 -6.66 -8.04 5.49
CA SER A 71 -7.03 -8.88 6.66
C SER A 71 -7.35 -8.10 7.93
N SER A 72 -7.09 -6.79 7.94
CA SER A 72 -7.46 -5.91 9.06
C SER A 72 -8.90 -5.41 8.99
N PHE A 73 -9.65 -5.76 7.93
CA PHE A 73 -10.99 -5.23 7.67
C PHE A 73 -12.03 -6.34 7.53
N PRO A 74 -13.29 -6.09 7.95
CA PRO A 74 -14.35 -7.07 7.82
C PRO A 74 -14.70 -7.34 6.34
N ASP A 75 -15.15 -8.56 6.06
CA ASP A 75 -15.51 -9.00 4.70
C ASP A 75 -16.50 -8.06 3.99
N SER A 76 -17.48 -7.52 4.72
CA SER A 76 -18.47 -6.58 4.19
C SER A 76 -17.83 -5.29 3.64
N ALA A 77 -16.90 -4.70 4.40
CA ALA A 77 -16.20 -3.48 3.99
C ALA A 77 -15.30 -3.73 2.76
N ARG A 78 -14.57 -4.85 2.77
CA ARG A 78 -13.73 -5.24 1.64
C ARG A 78 -14.54 -5.49 0.37
N LEU A 79 -15.66 -6.22 0.49
CA LEU A 79 -16.53 -6.56 -0.64
C LEU A 79 -17.22 -5.33 -1.24
N GLU A 80 -17.64 -4.38 -0.41
CA GLU A 80 -18.17 -3.09 -0.88
C GLU A 80 -17.12 -2.35 -1.73
N ALA A 81 -15.90 -2.20 -1.19
CA ALA A 81 -14.79 -1.55 -1.87
C ALA A 81 -14.46 -2.23 -3.21
N ALA A 82 -14.35 -3.55 -3.22
CA ALA A 82 -14.09 -4.34 -4.43
C ALA A 82 -15.18 -4.14 -5.48
N ARG A 83 -16.46 -4.27 -5.12
CA ARG A 83 -17.59 -4.11 -6.06
C ARG A 83 -17.63 -2.72 -6.68
N LYS A 84 -17.38 -1.67 -5.88
CA LYS A 84 -17.32 -0.29 -6.38
C LYS A 84 -16.16 -0.07 -7.33
N LEU A 85 -14.97 -0.59 -7.00
CA LEU A 85 -13.82 -0.51 -7.90
C LEU A 85 -14.11 -1.27 -9.21
N ILE A 86 -14.53 -2.54 -9.14
CA ILE A 86 -14.77 -3.38 -10.31
C ILE A 86 -15.83 -2.77 -11.24
N SER A 87 -16.93 -2.26 -10.69
CA SER A 87 -17.99 -1.64 -11.50
C SER A 87 -17.59 -0.30 -12.13
N ASN A 88 -16.57 0.38 -11.58
CA ASN A 88 -16.18 1.73 -12.00
C ASN A 88 -14.72 1.84 -12.49
N HIS A 89 -14.01 0.73 -12.67
CA HIS A 89 -12.56 0.70 -12.90
C HIS A 89 -12.14 1.53 -14.11
N LEU A 90 -12.90 1.50 -15.22
CA LEU A 90 -12.60 2.30 -16.41
C LEU A 90 -12.67 3.80 -16.16
N ALA A 91 -13.64 4.26 -15.36
CA ALA A 91 -13.75 5.68 -15.02
C ALA A 91 -12.60 6.10 -14.09
N VAL A 92 -12.25 5.23 -13.13
CA VAL A 92 -11.11 5.44 -12.22
C VAL A 92 -9.80 5.50 -13.00
N LEU A 93 -9.56 4.56 -13.93
CA LEU A 93 -8.39 4.53 -14.80
C LEU A 93 -8.27 5.80 -15.64
N LYS A 94 -9.37 6.22 -16.28
CA LYS A 94 -9.42 7.45 -17.08
C LYS A 94 -9.14 8.70 -16.23
N ASP A 95 -9.63 8.75 -14.99
CA ASP A 95 -9.40 9.88 -14.09
C ASP A 95 -7.95 9.95 -13.59
N ILE A 96 -7.37 8.80 -13.21
CA ILE A 96 -5.95 8.69 -12.80
C ILE A 96 -5.01 9.12 -13.93
N THR A 97 -5.36 8.80 -15.17
CA THR A 97 -4.52 9.04 -16.36
C THR A 97 -4.90 10.29 -17.15
N ASN A 98 -5.77 11.15 -16.60
CA ASN A 98 -6.24 12.34 -17.29
C ASN A 98 -5.13 13.42 -17.35
N PRO A 99 -4.58 13.76 -18.53
CA PRO A 99 -3.52 14.77 -18.63
C PRO A 99 -4.02 16.20 -18.41
N SER A 100 -5.34 16.43 -18.38
CA SER A 100 -5.93 17.76 -18.30
C SER A 100 -7.19 17.74 -17.42
N PRO A 101 -7.05 17.54 -16.09
CA PRO A 101 -8.19 17.49 -15.20
C PRO A 101 -8.87 18.86 -15.09
N SER A 102 -10.21 18.87 -15.22
CA SER A 102 -11.02 20.09 -15.06
C SER A 102 -11.18 20.50 -13.58
N THR A 103 -11.01 19.54 -12.66
CA THR A 103 -11.11 19.75 -11.20
C THR A 103 -9.99 19.01 -10.48
N GLN A 104 -9.70 19.38 -9.22
CA GLN A 104 -8.68 18.71 -8.39
C GLN A 104 -7.30 18.71 -9.07
N LYS A 105 -6.88 19.91 -9.49
CA LYS A 105 -5.61 20.14 -10.22
C LYS A 105 -4.38 19.94 -9.34
N GLU A 106 -4.58 19.96 -8.04
CA GLU A 106 -3.57 19.64 -7.02
C GLU A 106 -3.20 18.15 -6.96
N LEU A 107 -4.04 17.26 -7.48
CA LEU A 107 -3.75 15.83 -7.49
C LEU A 107 -2.87 15.45 -8.70
N VAL A 108 -1.72 14.85 -8.42
CA VAL A 108 -0.78 14.37 -9.45
C VAL A 108 -1.39 13.20 -10.21
N ARG A 109 -1.40 13.27 -11.55
CA ARG A 109 -1.93 12.25 -12.45
C ARG A 109 -0.81 11.38 -13.03
N VAL A 110 -1.13 10.12 -13.33
CA VAL A 110 -0.20 9.20 -14.00
C VAL A 110 -0.16 9.54 -15.50
N PRO A 111 1.00 9.51 -16.17
CA PRO A 111 1.06 9.70 -17.61
C PRO A 111 0.18 8.70 -18.35
N ARG A 112 -0.57 9.16 -19.36
CA ARG A 112 -1.50 8.31 -20.14
C ARG A 112 -0.83 7.10 -20.77
N SER A 113 0.43 7.25 -21.18
CA SER A 113 1.26 6.15 -21.74
C SER A 113 1.49 4.99 -20.77
N GLU A 114 1.33 5.23 -19.46
CA GLU A 114 1.53 4.24 -18.41
C GLU A 114 0.19 3.68 -17.88
N GLY A 115 -0.93 3.97 -18.56
CA GLY A 115 -2.27 3.53 -18.15
C GLY A 115 -2.42 2.01 -18.00
N LYS A 116 -1.68 1.22 -18.78
CA LYS A 116 -1.65 -0.25 -18.62
C LYS A 116 -1.16 -0.69 -17.25
N TYR A 117 -0.18 0.01 -16.70
CA TYR A 117 0.33 -0.30 -15.36
C TYR A 117 -0.67 0.13 -14.29
N VAL A 118 -1.39 1.24 -14.50
CA VAL A 118 -2.50 1.64 -13.62
C VAL A 118 -3.61 0.60 -13.63
N ASP A 119 -3.99 0.06 -14.79
CA ASP A 119 -5.02 -0.97 -14.87
C ASP A 119 -4.60 -2.27 -14.13
N MET A 120 -3.36 -2.71 -14.30
CA MET A 120 -2.80 -3.83 -13.53
C MET A 120 -2.80 -3.56 -12.01
N PHE A 121 -2.49 -2.34 -11.60
CA PHE A 121 -2.55 -1.93 -10.20
C PHE A 121 -3.99 -2.05 -9.65
N LEU A 122 -4.98 -1.54 -10.38
CA LEU A 122 -6.39 -1.60 -9.98
C LEU A 122 -6.91 -3.05 -9.93
N LEU A 123 -6.48 -3.91 -10.86
CA LEU A 123 -6.78 -5.35 -10.84
C LEU A 123 -6.28 -6.01 -9.55
N GLU A 124 -5.03 -5.75 -9.15
CA GLU A 124 -4.46 -6.33 -7.93
C GLU A 124 -5.16 -5.82 -6.67
N VAL A 125 -5.52 -4.52 -6.64
CA VAL A 125 -6.31 -3.95 -5.54
C VAL A 125 -7.64 -4.67 -5.41
N ALA A 126 -8.37 -4.84 -6.53
CA ALA A 126 -9.65 -5.55 -6.53
C ALA A 126 -9.51 -7.01 -6.06
N ARG A 127 -8.48 -7.72 -6.55
CA ARG A 127 -8.20 -9.11 -6.16
C ARG A 127 -7.93 -9.24 -4.66
N ARG A 128 -7.07 -8.39 -4.08
CA ARG A 128 -6.74 -8.43 -2.64
C ARG A 128 -7.94 -8.08 -1.76
N LEU A 129 -8.77 -7.13 -2.19
CA LEU A 129 -10.00 -6.81 -1.47
C LEU A 129 -10.97 -8.00 -1.45
N LEU A 130 -11.16 -8.70 -2.56
CA LEU A 130 -11.98 -9.91 -2.59
C LEU A 130 -11.39 -11.04 -1.74
N GLY A 131 -10.06 -11.15 -1.66
CA GLY A 131 -9.38 -12.21 -0.89
C GLY A 131 -9.36 -13.56 -1.62
N LYS A 132 -8.62 -14.52 -1.06
CA LYS A 132 -8.46 -15.87 -1.62
C LYS A 132 -9.61 -16.78 -1.24
N ARG A 133 -9.85 -17.79 -2.08
CA ARG A 133 -10.87 -18.83 -1.84
C ARG A 133 -10.24 -20.22 -1.83
N PRO A 134 -9.56 -20.60 -0.73
CA PRO A 134 -8.80 -21.86 -0.67
C PRO A 134 -9.69 -23.11 -0.73
N HIS A 135 -11.00 -22.98 -0.48
CA HIS A 135 -11.94 -24.11 -0.42
C HIS A 135 -12.75 -24.33 -1.71
N VAL A 136 -12.60 -23.46 -2.70
CA VAL A 136 -13.30 -23.58 -3.99
C VAL A 136 -12.37 -24.32 -4.97
N PRO A 137 -12.80 -25.45 -5.55
CA PRO A 137 -12.05 -26.12 -6.62
C PRO A 137 -11.72 -25.12 -7.74
N ASP A 138 -10.51 -25.18 -8.28
CA ASP A 138 -9.99 -24.28 -9.31
C ASP A 138 -9.82 -22.80 -8.92
N ALA A 139 -10.17 -22.37 -7.70
CA ALA A 139 -9.95 -20.99 -7.27
C ALA A 139 -8.47 -20.63 -7.18
N ALA A 140 -7.58 -21.58 -6.89
CA ALA A 140 -6.14 -21.35 -6.94
C ALA A 140 -5.64 -21.05 -8.37
N VAL A 141 -6.26 -21.65 -9.39
CA VAL A 141 -5.97 -21.39 -10.81
C VAL A 141 -6.47 -20.00 -11.18
N LEU A 142 -7.68 -19.66 -10.74
CA LEU A 142 -8.30 -18.36 -10.94
C LEU A 142 -7.50 -17.22 -10.29
N ASP A 143 -7.11 -17.39 -9.03
CA ASP A 143 -6.32 -16.42 -8.29
C ASP A 143 -4.98 -16.17 -8.99
N LYS A 144 -4.32 -17.23 -9.48
CA LYS A 144 -3.07 -17.12 -10.24
C LYS A 144 -3.25 -16.44 -11.60
N PHE A 145 -4.39 -16.62 -12.26
CA PHE A 145 -4.68 -15.98 -13.54
C PHE A 145 -4.91 -14.46 -13.39
N ILE A 146 -5.60 -14.06 -12.32
CA ILE A 146 -5.93 -12.65 -12.05
C ILE A 146 -4.76 -11.90 -11.39
N GLU A 147 -3.92 -12.58 -10.61
CA GLU A 147 -2.78 -12.00 -9.89
C GLU A 147 -1.92 -11.10 -10.79
N GLU A 148 -1.72 -9.86 -10.35
CA GLU A 148 -0.74 -8.96 -10.94
C GLU A 148 0.41 -8.74 -9.94
N LYS A 149 1.64 -8.76 -10.46
CA LYS A 149 2.84 -8.55 -9.65
C LYS A 149 3.58 -7.33 -10.16
N MET A 150 3.90 -6.43 -9.24
CA MET A 150 4.88 -5.38 -9.50
C MET A 150 6.22 -6.04 -9.84
N ASP A 151 6.71 -5.81 -11.05
CA ASP A 151 8.09 -6.14 -11.40
C ASP A 151 9.02 -5.05 -10.81
N PRO A 152 9.86 -5.38 -9.81
CA PRO A 152 10.72 -4.39 -9.17
C PRO A 152 11.80 -3.82 -10.10
N THR A 153 12.06 -4.47 -11.23
CA THR A 153 13.03 -4.00 -12.23
C THR A 153 12.40 -3.06 -13.25
N ASN A 154 11.07 -3.06 -13.36
CA ASN A 154 10.34 -2.18 -14.25
C ASN A 154 10.00 -0.85 -13.55
N GLU A 155 10.88 0.13 -13.72
CA GLU A 155 10.75 1.43 -13.07
C GLU A 155 9.45 2.17 -13.44
N LYS A 156 9.00 2.05 -14.69
CA LYS A 156 7.75 2.69 -15.13
C LYS A 156 6.53 2.10 -14.44
N MET A 157 6.49 0.77 -14.31
CA MET A 157 5.42 0.08 -13.59
C MET A 157 5.40 0.50 -12.12
N ARG A 158 6.56 0.48 -11.46
CA ARG A 158 6.75 0.96 -10.08
C ARG A 158 6.20 2.37 -9.88
N GLN A 159 6.65 3.32 -10.71
CA GLN A 159 6.22 4.72 -10.62
C GLN A 159 4.72 4.87 -10.88
N ALA A 160 4.17 4.16 -11.88
CA ALA A 160 2.75 4.21 -12.17
C ALA A 160 1.90 3.68 -11.02
N TRP A 161 2.31 2.58 -10.37
CA TRP A 161 1.62 2.00 -9.21
C TRP A 161 1.67 2.95 -8.00
N GLN A 162 2.82 3.57 -7.75
CA GLN A 162 3.00 4.57 -6.69
C GLN A 162 2.13 5.80 -6.89
N MET A 163 2.21 6.40 -8.07
CA MET A 163 1.43 7.57 -8.42
C MET A 163 -0.07 7.26 -8.40
N ALA A 164 -0.49 6.06 -8.83
CA ALA A 164 -1.89 5.63 -8.75
C ALA A 164 -2.38 5.53 -7.30
N ALA A 165 -1.59 4.93 -6.39
CA ALA A 165 -1.95 4.87 -4.97
C ALA A 165 -2.02 6.28 -4.35
N GLN A 166 -1.02 7.12 -4.55
CA GLN A 166 -1.01 8.51 -4.07
C GLN A 166 -2.22 9.31 -4.59
N TYR A 167 -2.54 9.15 -5.87
CA TYR A 167 -3.73 9.75 -6.47
C TYR A 167 -5.00 9.30 -5.74
N LEU A 168 -5.20 7.99 -5.57
CA LEU A 168 -6.39 7.43 -4.94
C LEU A 168 -6.52 7.84 -3.47
N ASN A 169 -5.41 7.98 -2.74
CA ASN A 169 -5.42 8.50 -1.37
C ASN A 169 -5.92 9.94 -1.29
N GLY A 170 -5.50 10.79 -2.23
CA GLY A 170 -5.99 12.17 -2.29
C GLY A 170 -7.41 12.29 -2.86
N ARG A 171 -7.82 11.33 -3.69
CA ARG A 171 -9.08 11.38 -4.45
C ARG A 171 -10.27 10.76 -3.71
N THR A 172 -10.05 9.66 -2.99
CA THR A 172 -11.11 8.85 -2.38
C THR A 172 -11.75 9.61 -1.22
N GLN A 173 -13.07 9.62 -1.19
CA GLN A 173 -13.84 10.21 -0.10
C GLN A 173 -14.51 9.16 0.75
N SER A 174 -14.12 9.13 2.02
CA SER A 174 -14.69 8.29 3.07
C SER A 174 -15.73 9.00 3.92
N THR A 175 -15.77 10.34 3.92
CA THR A 175 -16.74 11.12 4.72
C THR A 175 -17.37 12.28 3.93
N PRO A 176 -18.61 12.69 4.24
CA PRO A 176 -19.28 13.83 3.61
C PRO A 176 -18.53 15.17 3.81
N GLU A 177 -17.76 15.28 4.89
CA GLU A 177 -17.05 16.49 5.30
C GLU A 177 -15.82 16.75 4.42
N GLN A 178 -15.22 15.70 3.86
CA GLN A 178 -14.05 15.82 2.98
C GLN A 178 -14.34 16.63 1.72
N LYS A 179 -15.56 16.55 1.17
CA LYS A 179 -16.05 17.50 0.14
C LYS A 179 -17.54 17.78 0.33
N LYS A 180 -17.82 18.90 1.00
CA LYS A 180 -19.18 19.40 1.26
C LYS A 180 -20.04 19.39 0.00
N GLY A 181 -21.19 18.71 0.08
CA GLY A 181 -22.16 18.60 -1.01
C GLY A 181 -21.98 17.39 -1.93
N ARG A 182 -21.02 16.51 -1.67
CA ARG A 182 -20.90 15.21 -2.34
C ARG A 182 -21.03 14.07 -1.33
N ASN A 183 -21.73 13.01 -1.71
CA ASN A 183 -21.75 11.78 -0.93
C ASN A 183 -20.35 11.12 -0.95
N PRO A 184 -19.95 10.43 0.13
CA PRO A 184 -18.78 9.57 0.14
C PRO A 184 -18.80 8.58 -1.03
N ASP A 185 -17.63 8.20 -1.51
CA ASP A 185 -17.51 7.23 -2.61
C ASP A 185 -17.94 5.83 -2.16
N MET A 186 -17.74 5.52 -0.88
CA MET A 186 -18.10 4.27 -0.19
C MET A 186 -18.19 4.50 1.32
N SER A 187 -18.59 3.49 2.08
CA SER A 187 -18.55 3.57 3.55
C SER A 187 -17.13 3.86 4.07
N TYR A 188 -17.03 4.43 5.28
CA TYR A 188 -15.74 4.76 5.88
C TYR A 188 -14.82 3.53 5.98
N GLU A 189 -15.34 2.41 6.47
CA GLU A 189 -14.57 1.16 6.60
C GLU A 189 -14.16 0.59 5.24
N ALA A 190 -15.03 0.65 4.23
CA ALA A 190 -14.70 0.23 2.87
C ALA A 190 -13.60 1.11 2.26
N ALA A 191 -13.66 2.43 2.47
CA ALA A 191 -12.65 3.36 2.00
C ALA A 191 -11.30 3.08 2.67
N MET A 192 -11.30 2.81 3.97
CA MET A 192 -10.08 2.45 4.70
C MET A 192 -9.49 1.13 4.21
N ALA A 193 -10.32 0.12 3.93
CA ALA A 193 -9.88 -1.14 3.33
C ALA A 193 -9.25 -0.91 1.94
N PHE A 194 -9.94 -0.16 1.08
CA PHE A 194 -9.48 0.18 -0.27
C PHE A 194 -8.14 0.91 -0.25
N LEU A 195 -8.03 1.97 0.55
CA LEU A 195 -6.81 2.76 0.63
C LEU A 195 -5.67 1.96 1.25
N SER A 196 -5.91 1.16 2.30
CA SER A 196 -4.85 0.34 2.90
C SER A 196 -4.25 -0.65 1.89
N VAL A 197 -5.08 -1.25 1.03
CA VAL A 197 -4.62 -2.12 -0.05
C VAL A 197 -3.91 -1.33 -1.15
N CYS A 198 -4.40 -0.15 -1.54
CA CYS A 198 -3.73 0.71 -2.52
C CYS A 198 -2.32 1.09 -2.07
N ASN A 199 -2.13 1.43 -0.80
CA ASN A 199 -0.82 1.82 -0.27
C ASN A 199 0.15 0.66 -0.20
N GLU A 200 -0.32 -0.50 0.26
CA GLU A 200 0.49 -1.71 0.28
C GLU A 200 0.99 -2.10 -1.12
N ILE A 201 0.15 -1.95 -2.15
CA ILE A 201 0.51 -2.33 -3.52
C ILE A 201 1.32 -1.22 -4.22
N GLY A 202 0.98 0.04 -3.99
CA GLY A 202 1.44 1.15 -4.82
C GLY A 202 2.68 1.84 -4.30
N GLU A 203 2.85 1.99 -2.98
CA GLU A 203 4.14 2.43 -2.48
C GLU A 203 5.18 1.38 -2.90
N PRO A 204 6.32 1.77 -3.52
CA PRO A 204 7.41 0.85 -3.78
C PRO A 204 7.95 0.46 -2.43
N GLU A 205 7.33 -0.60 -1.94
CA GLU A 205 7.33 -1.12 -0.61
C GLU A 205 8.69 -1.73 -0.29
N GLN A 206 9.78 -1.52 -1.04
CA GLN A 206 11.03 -2.24 -0.76
C GLN A 206 11.44 -2.10 0.70
N LYS A 207 11.30 -0.91 1.29
CA LYS A 207 11.60 -0.72 2.71
C LYS A 207 10.50 -1.25 3.64
N TRP A 208 9.22 -0.94 3.41
CA TRP A 208 8.12 -1.41 4.27
C TRP A 208 7.88 -2.93 4.16
N PHE A 209 7.94 -3.49 2.97
CA PHE A 209 7.94 -4.92 2.66
C PHE A 209 9.16 -5.61 3.25
N ALA A 210 10.36 -5.04 3.12
CA ALA A 210 11.53 -5.61 3.80
C ALA A 210 11.39 -5.55 5.32
N LEU A 211 10.90 -4.46 5.90
CA LEU A 211 10.63 -4.36 7.33
C LEU A 211 9.60 -5.40 7.76
N ARG A 212 8.51 -5.57 7.01
CA ARG A 212 7.48 -6.58 7.27
C ARG A 212 8.05 -7.99 7.15
N GLY A 213 8.84 -8.25 6.11
CA GLY A 213 9.60 -9.48 5.92
C GLY A 213 10.53 -9.76 7.09
N MET A 214 11.34 -8.79 7.52
CA MET A 214 12.23 -8.90 8.68
C MET A 214 11.47 -9.18 9.97
N ILE A 215 10.40 -8.44 10.24
CA ILE A 215 9.61 -8.54 11.47
C ILE A 215 8.85 -9.87 11.54
N ASN A 216 8.38 -10.39 10.40
CA ASN A 216 7.63 -11.64 10.33
C ASN A 216 8.53 -12.87 10.20
N ALA A 217 9.67 -12.76 9.51
CA ALA A 217 10.56 -13.88 9.23
C ALA A 217 11.45 -14.21 10.43
N GLY A 218 10.95 -14.28 11.65
CA GLY A 218 11.73 -14.76 12.79
C GLY A 218 10.84 -14.91 14.00
N GLY A 219 10.86 -16.11 14.58
CA GLY A 219 10.26 -16.32 15.89
C GLY A 219 10.89 -15.40 16.93
N LEU A 220 10.25 -15.31 18.11
CA LEU A 220 10.77 -14.56 19.25
C LEU A 220 12.19 -15.02 19.67
N ASP A 221 12.67 -16.16 19.16
CA ASP A 221 13.96 -16.75 19.52
C ASP A 221 15.13 -16.28 18.63
N ALA A 222 14.87 -15.67 17.46
CA ALA A 222 15.94 -15.27 16.55
C ALA A 222 16.78 -14.12 17.16
N PRO A 223 18.12 -14.26 17.29
CA PRO A 223 18.95 -13.23 17.91
C PRO A 223 18.86 -11.91 17.13
N THR A 224 18.71 -10.81 17.86
CA THR A 224 18.69 -9.44 17.32
C THR A 224 19.61 -8.58 18.18
N THR A 225 20.50 -7.84 17.54
CA THR A 225 21.30 -6.77 18.15
C THR A 225 20.49 -5.48 18.09
N THR A 226 20.21 -4.90 19.24
CA THR A 226 19.59 -3.58 19.35
C THR A 226 20.60 -2.52 19.74
N TYR A 227 20.21 -1.27 19.50
CA TYR A 227 21.03 -0.11 19.77
C TYR A 227 20.22 0.96 20.50
N GLY A 228 20.91 1.94 21.08
CA GLY A 228 20.27 3.09 21.70
C GLY A 228 19.29 2.70 22.81
N VAL A 229 18.19 3.45 22.93
CA VAL A 229 17.13 3.20 23.91
C VAL A 229 16.43 1.85 23.67
N ALA A 230 16.39 1.35 22.44
CA ALA A 230 15.80 0.05 22.14
C ALA A 230 16.60 -1.11 22.80
N ALA A 231 17.90 -0.95 23.03
CA ALA A 231 18.70 -1.94 23.75
C ALA A 231 18.31 -2.10 25.23
N GLN A 232 17.66 -1.09 25.80
CA GLN A 232 17.21 -1.08 27.20
C GLN A 232 15.81 -1.68 27.38
N GLN A 233 15.14 -2.04 26.26
CA GLN A 233 13.76 -2.50 26.26
C GLN A 233 13.66 -4.02 26.03
N PRO A 234 12.71 -4.71 26.70
CA PRO A 234 12.47 -6.13 26.48
C PRO A 234 12.19 -6.43 25.01
N LYS A 235 12.70 -7.57 24.52
CA LYS A 235 12.58 -7.94 23.11
C LYS A 235 11.13 -8.10 22.68
N GLU A 236 10.32 -8.75 23.50
CA GLU A 236 8.90 -9.03 23.25
C GLU A 236 8.13 -7.71 23.10
N ALA A 237 8.40 -6.75 23.99
CA ALA A 237 7.80 -5.42 23.96
C ALA A 237 8.13 -4.67 22.67
N ARG A 238 9.41 -4.66 22.28
CA ARG A 238 9.84 -4.03 21.02
C ARG A 238 9.24 -4.70 19.79
N MET A 239 9.21 -6.03 19.76
CA MET A 239 8.67 -6.79 18.63
C MET A 239 7.16 -6.61 18.49
N GLU A 240 6.41 -6.53 19.60
CA GLU A 240 4.99 -6.18 19.57
C GLU A 240 4.80 -4.78 18.97
N ALA A 241 5.54 -3.78 19.47
CA ALA A 241 5.47 -2.40 18.98
C ALA A 241 5.80 -2.31 17.48
N ALA A 242 6.87 -2.97 17.04
CA ALA A 242 7.28 -3.00 15.63
C ALA A 242 6.21 -3.67 14.74
N LYS A 243 5.64 -4.81 15.18
CA LYS A 243 4.56 -5.52 14.47
C LYS A 243 3.31 -4.68 14.33
N ARG A 244 2.89 -4.00 15.40
CA ARG A 244 1.73 -3.12 15.36
C ARG A 244 1.96 -1.93 14.44
N LEU A 245 3.15 -1.32 14.50
CA LEU A 245 3.47 -0.21 13.62
C LEU A 245 3.53 -0.66 12.14
N VAL A 246 4.27 -1.72 11.80
CA VAL A 246 4.42 -2.14 10.39
C VAL A 246 3.09 -2.56 9.75
N ASN A 247 2.16 -3.10 10.54
CA ASN A 247 0.83 -3.48 10.05
C ASN A 247 -0.15 -2.31 9.99
N ASN A 248 0.10 -1.22 10.72
CA ASN A 248 -0.80 -0.07 10.82
C ASN A 248 -0.15 1.26 10.36
N HIS A 249 1.04 1.21 9.77
CA HIS A 249 1.88 2.40 9.50
C HIS A 249 1.15 3.43 8.64
N TYR A 250 0.35 2.98 7.67
CA TYR A 250 -0.40 3.86 6.80
C TYR A 250 -1.46 4.67 7.55
N ASN A 251 -2.24 4.01 8.42
CA ASN A 251 -3.24 4.71 9.24
C ASN A 251 -2.58 5.67 10.22
N VAL A 252 -1.42 5.30 10.77
CA VAL A 252 -0.62 6.17 11.63
C VAL A 252 -0.13 7.40 10.84
N LEU A 253 0.38 7.21 9.62
CA LEU A 253 0.82 8.28 8.74
C LEU A 253 -0.32 9.26 8.42
N ILE A 254 -1.50 8.73 8.07
CA ILE A 254 -2.69 9.54 7.79
C ILE A 254 -3.17 10.28 9.03
N ASP A 255 -3.20 9.63 10.19
CA ASP A 255 -3.62 10.27 11.44
C ASP A 255 -2.65 11.40 11.84
N ILE A 256 -1.33 11.16 11.79
CA ILE A 256 -0.31 12.19 12.06
C ILE A 256 -0.47 13.41 11.14
N THR A 257 -0.88 13.18 9.90
CA THR A 257 -0.92 14.21 8.85
C THR A 257 -2.33 14.62 8.44
N ASN A 258 -3.32 14.39 9.31
CA ASN A 258 -4.70 14.73 9.05
C ASN A 258 -4.93 16.25 9.23
N PRO A 259 -5.27 17.02 8.18
CA PRO A 259 -5.50 18.46 8.30
C PRO A 259 -6.79 18.82 9.05
N ALA A 260 -7.72 17.87 9.19
CA ALA A 260 -9.02 18.08 9.81
C ALA A 260 -9.39 16.90 10.73
N PRO A 261 -8.75 16.77 11.91
CA PRO A 261 -9.08 15.70 12.84
C PRO A 261 -10.47 15.92 13.45
N GLU A 262 -11.29 14.87 13.47
CA GLU A 262 -12.63 14.90 14.09
C GLU A 262 -12.57 14.78 15.62
N THR A 263 -11.46 14.28 16.14
CA THR A 263 -11.23 14.09 17.58
C THR A 263 -9.78 14.41 17.94
N GLN A 264 -9.52 14.59 19.23
CA GLN A 264 -8.18 14.85 19.76
C GLN A 264 -7.55 16.12 19.18
N HIS A 265 -8.29 17.22 19.24
CA HIS A 265 -7.88 18.53 18.71
C HIS A 265 -6.68 19.12 19.47
N GLU A 266 -6.38 18.59 20.67
CA GLU A 266 -5.18 18.92 21.44
C GLU A 266 -3.88 18.39 20.82
N LEU A 267 -3.96 17.38 19.94
CA LEU A 267 -2.78 16.81 19.28
C LEU A 267 -2.45 17.58 18.00
N GLN A 268 -1.27 18.18 17.96
CA GLN A 268 -0.78 18.92 16.80
C GLN A 268 -0.44 17.99 15.63
N ARG A 269 -1.22 18.09 14.55
CA ARG A 269 -1.00 17.35 13.31
C ARG A 269 0.10 17.99 12.47
N ILE A 270 0.84 17.17 11.73
CA ILE A 270 1.89 17.60 10.82
C ILE A 270 1.25 17.94 9.47
N PRO A 271 1.64 19.05 8.82
CA PRO A 271 1.13 19.37 7.49
C PRO A 271 1.34 18.25 6.46
N VAL A 272 0.34 18.07 5.59
CA VAL A 272 0.26 16.96 4.63
C VAL A 272 1.48 16.85 3.70
N GLN A 273 2.12 17.98 3.37
CA GLN A 273 3.30 18.01 2.51
C GLN A 273 4.52 17.30 3.12
N TYR A 274 4.56 17.11 4.45
CA TYR A 274 5.65 16.42 5.12
C TYR A 274 5.41 14.91 5.28
N ARG A 275 4.33 14.36 4.71
CA ARG A 275 4.05 12.92 4.72
C ARG A 275 5.26 12.04 4.37
N PRO A 276 6.06 12.33 3.32
CA PRO A 276 7.23 11.50 3.01
C PRO A 276 8.26 11.45 4.15
N MET A 277 8.49 12.58 4.84
CA MET A 277 9.41 12.65 5.98
C MET A 277 8.85 11.93 7.21
N VAL A 278 7.54 12.02 7.45
CA VAL A 278 6.86 11.28 8.53
C VAL A 278 6.93 9.78 8.27
N ASP A 279 6.70 9.35 7.03
CA ASP A 279 6.77 7.95 6.64
C ASP A 279 8.20 7.37 6.80
N ALA A 280 9.23 8.15 6.45
CA ALA A 280 10.63 7.81 6.76
C ALA A 280 10.88 7.68 8.26
N PHE A 281 10.34 8.59 9.08
CA PHE A 281 10.42 8.49 10.54
C PHE A 281 9.78 7.19 11.08
N LEU A 282 8.61 6.80 10.56
CA LEU A 282 7.93 5.57 10.97
C LEU A 282 8.71 4.30 10.56
N ARG A 283 9.35 4.30 9.39
CA ARG A 283 10.24 3.19 8.99
C ARG A 283 11.44 3.06 9.92
N GLU A 284 12.06 4.19 10.26
CA GLU A 284 13.20 4.22 11.18
C GLU A 284 12.80 3.72 12.57
N MET A 285 11.61 4.07 13.05
CA MET A 285 11.04 3.51 14.28
C MET A 285 10.92 1.99 14.21
N CYS A 286 10.31 1.44 13.15
CA CYS A 286 10.18 0.00 12.97
C CYS A 286 11.54 -0.70 12.93
N ARG A 287 12.51 -0.13 12.23
CA ARG A 287 13.87 -0.65 12.13
C ARG A 287 14.57 -0.70 13.50
N ARG A 288 14.53 0.39 14.26
CA ARG A 288 15.15 0.47 15.60
C ARG A 288 14.45 -0.43 16.61
N LEU A 289 13.12 -0.51 16.58
CA LEU A 289 12.34 -1.40 17.43
C LEU A 289 12.68 -2.87 17.13
N HIS A 290 12.75 -3.27 15.86
CA HIS A 290 13.11 -4.65 15.52
C HIS A 290 14.56 -5.00 15.90
N GLY A 291 15.50 -4.10 15.62
CA GLY A 291 16.94 -4.34 15.76
C GLY A 291 17.55 -5.02 14.53
N ARG A 292 18.86 -5.25 14.56
CA ARG A 292 19.64 -5.87 13.49
C ARG A 292 19.77 -7.37 13.74
N ARG A 293 19.64 -8.20 12.71
CA ARG A 293 19.96 -9.63 12.83
C ARG A 293 21.43 -9.90 12.49
N PRO A 294 22.03 -10.97 13.05
CA PRO A 294 23.37 -11.36 12.65
C PRO A 294 23.39 -11.87 11.21
N GLY A 295 24.54 -11.70 10.55
CA GLY A 295 24.79 -12.19 9.20
C GLY A 295 24.78 -11.09 8.12
N PRO A 296 25.49 -11.33 7.00
CA PRO A 296 25.68 -10.33 5.94
C PRO A 296 24.39 -9.99 5.18
N GLU A 297 23.50 -10.95 4.95
CA GLU A 297 22.21 -10.72 4.28
C GLU A 297 21.29 -9.85 5.14
N ALA A 298 21.21 -10.17 6.44
CA ALA A 298 20.48 -9.37 7.41
C ALA A 298 21.03 -7.95 7.52
N TYR A 299 22.35 -7.80 7.45
CA TYR A 299 23.02 -6.49 7.46
C TYR A 299 22.67 -5.67 6.22
N ALA A 300 22.75 -6.25 5.02
CA ALA A 300 22.37 -5.58 3.78
C ALA A 300 20.90 -5.13 3.80
N LEU A 301 20.00 -6.00 4.27
CA LEU A 301 18.58 -5.67 4.40
C LEU A 301 18.33 -4.58 5.44
N PHE A 302 19.03 -4.64 6.58
CA PHE A 302 18.96 -3.62 7.64
C PHE A 302 19.46 -2.24 7.17
N ARG A 303 20.50 -2.20 6.33
CA ARG A 303 21.00 -0.96 5.70
C ARG A 303 20.06 -0.45 4.61
N MET A 304 19.42 -1.35 3.85
CA MET A 304 18.45 -0.97 2.82
C MET A 304 17.25 -0.19 3.39
N VAL A 305 16.81 -0.55 4.59
CA VAL A 305 15.64 0.07 5.25
C VAL A 305 16.00 1.22 6.19
N GLU A 306 17.28 1.59 6.25
CA GLU A 306 17.75 2.74 7.02
C GLU A 306 17.21 4.05 6.44
N GLU A 307 16.82 4.96 7.33
CA GLU A 307 16.48 6.34 6.98
C GLU A 307 17.45 7.26 7.71
N PRO A 308 18.52 7.72 7.03
CA PRO A 308 19.47 8.61 7.66
C PRO A 308 18.81 9.96 7.93
N LEU A 309 19.07 10.51 9.12
CA LEU A 309 18.96 11.94 9.33
C LEU A 309 20.09 12.60 8.56
N GLU A 310 19.74 13.37 7.52
CA GLU A 310 20.72 14.08 6.72
C GLU A 310 21.39 15.15 7.59
N GLN A 311 22.71 15.12 7.65
CA GLN A 311 23.46 16.05 8.49
C GLN A 311 23.16 17.50 8.07
N GLY A 312 22.65 18.30 9.01
CA GLY A 312 22.26 19.69 8.76
C GLY A 312 20.83 19.90 8.25
N ASN A 313 20.05 18.83 7.99
CA ASN A 313 18.65 18.93 7.60
C ASN A 313 17.74 19.22 8.80
N GLN A 314 17.66 20.51 9.15
CA GLN A 314 16.84 20.99 10.27
C GLN A 314 15.34 20.77 10.06
N GLU A 315 14.88 20.76 8.80
CA GLU A 315 13.47 20.51 8.47
C GLU A 315 13.08 19.07 8.78
N GLN A 316 13.88 18.10 8.32
CA GLN A 316 13.67 16.69 8.65
C GLN A 316 13.68 16.47 10.16
N LEU A 317 14.65 17.06 10.88
CA LEU A 317 14.73 16.95 12.34
C LEU A 317 13.49 17.54 13.03
N ALA A 318 13.02 18.71 12.59
CA ALA A 318 11.81 19.34 13.14
C ALA A 318 10.56 18.50 12.87
N VAL A 319 10.40 17.94 11.67
CA VAL A 319 9.28 17.05 11.32
C VAL A 319 9.33 15.77 12.15
N TRP A 320 10.50 15.16 12.32
CA TRP A 320 10.68 13.94 13.12
C TRP A 320 10.41 14.19 14.60
N GLY A 321 10.86 15.32 15.15
CA GLY A 321 10.54 15.76 16.51
C GLY A 321 9.04 16.00 16.72
N ALA A 322 8.37 16.62 15.74
CA ALA A 322 6.92 16.80 15.76
C ALA A 322 6.17 15.45 15.71
N ALA A 323 6.64 14.51 14.87
CA ALA A 323 6.03 13.18 14.74
C ALA A 323 6.18 12.37 16.03
N ALA A 324 7.36 12.43 16.67
CA ALA A 324 7.61 11.82 17.97
C ALA A 324 6.70 12.39 19.07
N THR A 325 6.53 13.72 19.09
CA THR A 325 5.66 14.41 20.05
C THR A 325 4.20 13.99 19.85
N TYR A 326 3.73 13.99 18.60
CA TYR A 326 2.40 13.52 18.24
C TYR A 326 2.14 12.10 18.72
N LEU A 327 3.03 11.15 18.37
CA LEU A 327 2.88 9.74 18.71
C LEU A 327 2.89 9.51 20.23
N THR A 328 3.75 10.25 20.96
CA THR A 328 3.82 10.18 22.43
C THR A 328 2.50 10.61 23.07
N GLY A 329 1.87 11.67 22.57
CA GLY A 329 0.56 12.12 23.07
C GLY A 329 -0.60 11.23 22.62
N ARG A 330 -0.44 10.50 21.50
CA ARG A 330 -1.52 9.74 20.87
C ARG A 330 -1.69 8.32 21.41
N ILE A 331 -0.59 7.68 21.79
CA ILE A 331 -0.57 6.26 22.16
C ILE A 331 -1.28 6.03 23.49
N GLN A 332 -2.05 4.94 23.57
CA GLN A 332 -2.69 4.51 24.81
C GLN A 332 -2.16 3.15 25.24
N SER A 333 -1.64 3.11 26.46
CA SER A 333 -1.00 1.95 27.06
C SER A 333 -1.80 1.36 28.22
N VAL A 334 -2.78 2.08 28.74
CA VAL A 334 -3.67 1.61 29.82
C VAL A 334 -5.14 1.96 29.53
N PRO A 335 -6.10 1.11 29.95
CA PRO A 335 -7.53 1.37 29.72
C PRO A 335 -8.03 2.71 30.29
N ASP A 336 -7.46 3.14 31.41
CA ASP A 336 -7.89 4.36 32.12
C ASP A 336 -7.58 5.65 31.34
N GLN A 337 -6.64 5.61 30.38
CA GLN A 337 -6.36 6.75 29.51
C GLN A 337 -7.53 7.06 28.58
N LYS A 338 -8.29 6.03 28.16
CA LYS A 338 -9.54 6.16 27.39
C LYS A 338 -10.52 5.05 27.75
N PRO A 339 -11.36 5.28 28.78
CA PRO A 339 -12.34 4.31 29.22
C PRO A 339 -13.21 3.81 28.05
N GLY A 340 -13.35 2.49 27.94
CA GLY A 340 -14.13 1.84 26.88
C GLY A 340 -13.36 1.51 25.59
N ARG A 341 -12.07 1.84 25.50
CA ARG A 341 -11.20 1.41 24.39
C ARG A 341 -10.10 0.47 24.88
N ASN A 342 -9.79 -0.56 24.09
CA ASN A 342 -8.62 -1.38 24.36
C ASN A 342 -7.33 -0.57 24.17
N PRO A 343 -6.29 -0.80 24.99
CA PRO A 343 -4.96 -0.22 24.77
C PRO A 343 -4.44 -0.54 23.37
N ASP A 344 -3.68 0.40 22.80
CA ASP A 344 -3.12 0.26 21.45
C ASP A 344 -2.08 -0.87 21.40
N MET A 345 -1.41 -1.15 22.52
CA MET A 345 -0.44 -2.22 22.74
C MET A 345 -0.20 -2.44 24.24
N SER A 346 0.60 -3.44 24.62
CA SER A 346 0.98 -3.63 26.03
C SER A 346 1.73 -2.41 26.60
N LEU A 347 1.70 -2.23 27.93
CA LEU A 347 2.40 -1.12 28.60
C LEU A 347 3.90 -1.10 28.29
N ALA A 348 4.53 -2.27 28.29
CA ALA A 348 5.95 -2.40 27.95
C ALA A 348 6.20 -2.05 26.48
N ALA A 349 5.35 -2.51 25.55
CA ALA A 349 5.47 -2.18 24.13
C ALA A 349 5.28 -0.68 23.87
N ALA A 350 4.30 -0.05 24.53
CA ALA A 350 4.06 1.38 24.42
C ALA A 350 5.24 2.21 24.96
N THR A 351 5.83 1.77 26.08
CA THR A 351 7.04 2.40 26.64
C THR A 351 8.20 2.32 25.65
N ALA A 352 8.45 1.15 25.08
CA ALA A 352 9.50 0.98 24.07
C ALA A 352 9.25 1.83 22.82
N PHE A 353 8.00 1.86 22.34
CA PHE A 353 7.58 2.67 21.20
C PHE A 353 7.83 4.17 21.41
N VAL A 354 7.42 4.70 22.57
CA VAL A 354 7.59 6.12 22.92
C VAL A 354 9.07 6.49 23.06
N GLN A 355 9.85 5.67 23.76
CA GLN A 355 11.28 5.97 23.95
C GLN A 355 12.04 5.99 22.61
N VAL A 356 11.78 5.02 21.73
CA VAL A 356 12.40 5.00 20.40
C VAL A 356 11.95 6.19 19.55
N ALA A 357 10.65 6.55 19.58
CA ALA A 357 10.15 7.74 18.89
C ALA A 357 10.89 9.01 19.33
N GLN A 358 11.05 9.19 20.64
CA GLN A 358 11.75 10.34 21.23
C GLN A 358 13.24 10.36 20.87
N GLU A 359 13.93 9.22 20.93
CA GLU A 359 15.33 9.12 20.53
C GLU A 359 15.54 9.58 19.08
N ILE A 360 14.69 9.10 18.16
CA ILE A 360 14.73 9.48 16.74
C ILE A 360 14.39 10.97 16.58
N GLY A 361 13.33 11.44 17.24
CA GLY A 361 12.88 12.84 17.16
C GLY A 361 13.89 13.86 17.73
N MET A 362 14.77 13.42 18.63
CA MET A 362 15.91 14.23 19.11
C MET A 362 17.12 14.18 18.18
N GLY A 363 17.04 13.45 17.06
CA GLY A 363 18.14 13.33 16.11
C GLY A 363 19.33 12.53 16.61
N ARG A 364 19.14 11.65 17.62
CA ARG A 364 20.26 10.88 18.18
C ARG A 364 20.71 9.80 17.19
N PRO A 365 21.96 9.85 16.71
CA PRO A 365 22.49 8.81 15.85
C PRO A 365 22.60 7.51 16.63
N ILE A 366 22.42 6.40 15.93
CA ILE A 366 22.82 5.09 16.43
C ILE A 366 24.23 4.83 15.91
N GLU A 367 25.18 4.63 16.81
CA GLU A 367 26.47 4.06 16.46
C GLU A 367 26.26 2.58 16.14
N VAL A 368 26.17 2.27 14.84
CA VAL A 368 26.18 0.89 14.37
C VAL A 368 27.66 0.50 14.23
N GLU A 369 28.16 -0.38 15.11
CA GLU A 369 29.47 -1.00 14.88
C GLU A 369 29.45 -1.70 13.50
N GLU A 370 30.34 -1.25 12.63
CA GLU A 370 30.55 -1.86 11.32
C GLU A 370 31.02 -3.31 11.53
N PRO A 371 30.50 -4.27 10.73
CA PRO A 371 31.03 -5.62 10.78
C PRO A 371 32.53 -5.58 10.45
N PRO A 372 33.37 -6.38 11.11
CA PRO A 372 34.78 -6.46 10.78
C PRO A 372 34.96 -6.75 9.29
N SER A 373 35.94 -6.10 8.65
CA SER A 373 36.17 -6.18 7.19
C SER A 373 36.45 -7.59 6.67
N GLN A 374 36.70 -8.55 7.57
CA GLN A 374 36.83 -9.97 7.32
C GLN A 374 35.64 -10.75 7.90
N TRP A 375 34.49 -10.67 7.26
CA TRP A 375 33.54 -11.79 7.31
C TRP A 375 34.09 -12.84 6.35
N ASP A 376 35.05 -13.64 6.84
CA ASP A 376 35.63 -14.74 6.08
C ASP A 376 34.54 -15.80 5.84
N LEU A 377 33.94 -15.74 4.65
CA LEU A 377 32.90 -16.67 4.18
C LEU A 377 33.33 -18.14 4.19
N SER A 378 34.59 -18.45 4.49
CA SER A 378 35.11 -19.81 4.55
C SER A 378 34.83 -20.55 5.86
N ALA A 379 34.40 -19.87 6.94
CA ALA A 379 34.33 -20.49 8.27
C ALA A 379 33.02 -21.22 8.61
N THR A 380 31.99 -21.24 7.75
CA THR A 380 30.68 -21.85 8.08
C THR A 380 30.44 -23.24 7.47
N VAL A 381 31.49 -24.04 7.30
CA VAL A 381 31.35 -25.49 7.02
C VAL A 381 32.20 -26.30 8.00
N ALA A 382 31.89 -26.20 9.30
CA ALA A 382 32.25 -27.27 10.23
C ALA A 382 31.18 -28.36 10.13
N ALA A 383 31.43 -29.34 9.27
CA ALA A 383 30.62 -30.54 9.15
C ALA A 383 30.52 -31.29 10.49
N PRO A 384 29.36 -31.90 10.84
CA PRO A 384 29.26 -32.72 12.04
C PRO A 384 30.14 -33.97 11.88
N THR A 385 31.20 -34.05 12.68
CA THR A 385 32.01 -35.26 12.82
C THR A 385 31.15 -36.37 13.43
N LYS A 386 30.89 -37.41 12.64
CA LYS A 386 30.30 -38.68 13.09
C LYS A 386 31.16 -39.27 14.21
N SER A 387 30.71 -39.19 15.46
CA SER A 387 31.25 -40.03 16.53
C SER A 387 30.74 -41.47 16.34
N LYS A 388 31.65 -42.37 15.97
CA LYS A 388 31.43 -43.82 16.03
C LYS A 388 31.21 -44.21 17.49
N GLY A 389 29.97 -44.54 17.85
CA GLY A 389 29.66 -45.24 19.09
C GLY A 389 30.06 -46.70 18.98
N GLY A 390 31.07 -47.10 19.76
CA GLY A 390 31.41 -48.49 20.03
C GLY A 390 31.13 -48.82 21.49
N GLY A 391 30.39 -49.90 21.72
CA GLY A 391 30.70 -50.88 22.76
C GLY A 391 30.28 -50.63 24.21
N SER A 392 29.15 -51.23 24.57
CA SER A 392 28.91 -52.12 25.73
C SER A 392 29.23 -51.69 27.19
N GLY A 393 28.24 -51.89 28.05
CA GLY A 393 28.39 -52.08 29.51
C GLY A 393 27.13 -51.60 30.23
N LYS A 394 26.13 -52.47 30.44
CA LYS A 394 25.78 -53.01 31.78
C LYS A 394 25.85 -51.94 32.88
N ASP A 395 24.70 -51.46 33.32
CA ASP A 395 24.10 -51.90 34.58
C ASP A 395 22.68 -51.34 34.70
N LYS A 396 21.75 -52.24 34.99
CA LYS A 396 20.41 -51.90 35.47
C LYS A 396 20.52 -51.93 36.97
N ASP A 397 20.21 -50.83 37.64
CA ASP A 397 19.65 -50.85 38.99
C ASP A 397 19.15 -49.45 39.38
N GLY A 398 17.92 -49.41 39.90
CA GLY A 398 17.61 -48.57 41.06
C GLY A 398 16.95 -47.19 40.85
N CYS A 399 15.66 -47.15 41.19
CA CYS A 399 14.95 -46.10 41.93
C CYS A 399 14.79 -44.68 41.31
N VAL A 400 13.58 -44.15 41.04
CA VAL A 400 12.43 -43.80 41.93
C VAL A 400 12.57 -42.41 42.57
N ILE A 401 11.62 -41.51 42.21
CA ILE A 401 11.12 -40.30 42.93
C ILE A 401 12.10 -39.11 42.97
N CYS A 402 11.76 -37.84 42.66
CA CYS A 402 10.52 -37.06 42.60
C CYS A 402 10.49 -36.23 41.29
#